data_AF-A0A2T3YXP6-F1
#
_entry.id   AF-A0A2T3YXP6-F1
#
_cell.length_a   1.000
_cell.length_b   1.000
_cell.length_c   1.000
_cell.angle_alpha   90.00
_cell.angle_beta   90.00
_cell.angle_gamma   90.00
#
_symmetry.space_group_name_H-M   'P 1'
#
loop_
_entity.id
_entity.type
_entity.pdbx_description
1 polymer ?
#
loop_
_entity_poly.entity_id
_entity_poly.type
_entity_poly.pdbx_seq_one_letter_code
_entity_poly.pdbx_strand_id
1 'polypeptide(L)'
;MSLHRLGLETDNFSEAKRRVWWMTYFCAHLCSVVRQSACLNIDDDSQFTTPYPRLECDPEAWLIFLDALRIGVASVKFTSSYNEQLNSHTDMSAVNEQMKLLDRWVLQVYNRAESYIPVSGAVELDPSYESTTAQVMRRLSRIRLSSTRIRLHRFQAFSDTPLFSENHCDLKTTNSFNNSANISSDTNITPYNMLQSPAFTYDQSTDICVASALTIARQLQRLPFPSTSIGVASPRAMPTCTCCAMQASYVLLMQFYKLHATHTQPILSGDLPQDTERAVDELRHGLEDIISSMNNFATAFEAIAGMRDEIEIAFHIAFPYIATIPR
;
A
#
# COMPACT_ATOMS: atom_id res chain seq x y z
N MET A 1 -31.13 2.37 -15.78
CA MET A 1 -30.35 3.51 -16.33
C MET A 1 -29.00 2.97 -16.78
N SER A 2 -28.60 3.15 -18.03
CA SER A 2 -27.30 2.69 -18.55
C SER A 2 -26.16 3.64 -18.15
N LEU A 3 -25.87 3.73 -16.84
CA LEU A 3 -24.93 4.70 -16.26
C LEU A 3 -23.47 4.53 -16.74
N HIS A 4 -23.14 3.39 -17.35
CA HIS A 4 -21.84 3.10 -17.96
C HIS A 4 -21.70 3.67 -19.38
N ARG A 5 -22.81 4.12 -19.98
CA ARG A 5 -22.88 4.72 -21.32
C ARG A 5 -23.62 6.05 -21.29
N LEU A 6 -23.12 6.99 -20.49
CA LEU A 6 -23.62 8.36 -20.53
C LEU A 6 -23.03 9.06 -21.76
N GLY A 7 -23.90 9.71 -22.54
CA GLY A 7 -23.50 10.57 -23.65
C GLY A 7 -22.95 11.92 -23.18
N LEU A 8 -22.67 12.80 -24.14
CA LEU A 8 -22.24 14.18 -23.86
C LEU A 8 -23.40 15.10 -23.40
N GLU A 9 -24.63 14.61 -23.43
CA GLU A 9 -25.81 15.37 -23.00
C GLU A 9 -25.73 15.70 -21.51
N THR A 10 -25.84 16.98 -21.19
CA THR A 10 -25.79 17.51 -19.82
C THR A 10 -27.19 17.89 -19.36
N ASP A 11 -27.73 17.12 -18.41
CA ASP A 11 -28.90 17.51 -17.63
C ASP A 11 -28.48 17.90 -16.20
N ASN A 12 -29.45 18.36 -15.40
CA ASN A 12 -29.22 18.78 -14.01
C ASN A 12 -28.68 17.65 -13.10
N PHE A 13 -28.74 16.40 -13.55
CA PHE A 13 -28.30 15.21 -12.81
C PHE A 13 -27.06 14.56 -13.42
N SER A 14 -26.47 15.09 -14.50
CA SER A 14 -25.37 14.46 -15.22
C SER A 14 -24.14 14.23 -14.34
N GLU A 15 -23.78 15.19 -13.47
CA GLU A 15 -22.65 14.99 -12.54
C GLU A 15 -22.93 13.91 -11.49
N ALA A 16 -24.14 13.88 -10.94
CA ALA A 16 -24.53 12.82 -10.00
C ALA A 16 -24.45 11.44 -10.68
N LYS A 17 -24.95 11.32 -11.91
CA LYS A 17 -24.88 10.07 -12.69
C LYS A 17 -23.43 9.63 -12.96
N ARG A 18 -22.53 10.57 -13.31
CA ARG A 18 -21.08 10.28 -13.50
C ARG A 18 -20.44 9.81 -12.20
N ARG A 19 -20.64 10.52 -11.09
CA ARG A 19 -20.08 10.15 -9.77
C ARG A 19 -20.59 8.78 -9.32
N VAL A 20 -21.88 8.50 -9.50
CA VAL A 20 -22.47 7.18 -9.18
C VAL A 20 -21.82 6.07 -10.00
N TRP A 21 -21.67 6.26 -11.32
CA TRP A 21 -21.03 5.27 -12.17
C TRP A 21 -19.58 5.00 -11.75
N TRP A 22 -18.76 6.03 -11.63
CA TRP A 22 -17.34 5.88 -11.34
C TRP A 22 -17.08 5.37 -9.92
N MET A 23 -17.93 5.70 -8.95
CA MET A 23 -17.89 5.07 -7.63
C MET A 23 -18.32 3.59 -7.67
N THR A 24 -19.28 3.23 -8.53
CA THR A 24 -19.66 1.82 -8.73
C THR A 24 -18.49 1.03 -9.32
N TYR A 25 -17.86 1.56 -10.37
CA TYR A 25 -16.63 1.02 -10.96
C TYR A 25 -15.53 0.87 -9.91
N PHE A 26 -15.31 1.92 -9.10
CA PHE A 26 -14.32 1.93 -8.03
C PHE A 26 -14.56 0.82 -7.01
N CYS A 27 -15.78 0.69 -6.47
CA CYS A 27 -16.10 -0.34 -5.49
C CYS A 27 -15.89 -1.75 -6.04
N ALA A 28 -16.29 -2.00 -7.29
CA ALA A 28 -16.14 -3.29 -7.94
C ALA A 28 -14.65 -3.69 -8.07
N HIS A 29 -13.79 -2.78 -8.52
CA HIS A 29 -12.35 -3.03 -8.64
C HIS A 29 -11.64 -3.09 -7.28
N LEU A 30 -12.08 -2.28 -6.32
CA LEU A 30 -11.55 -2.32 -4.96
C LEU A 30 -11.74 -3.71 -4.32
N CYS A 31 -12.90 -4.34 -4.54
CA CYS A 31 -13.12 -5.71 -4.08
C CYS A 31 -12.09 -6.69 -4.65
N SER A 32 -11.66 -6.53 -5.91
CA SER A 32 -10.62 -7.37 -6.51
C SER A 32 -9.26 -7.17 -5.82
N VAL A 33 -8.92 -5.92 -5.49
CA VAL A 33 -7.70 -5.60 -4.74
C VAL A 33 -7.72 -6.19 -3.33
N VAL A 34 -8.83 -6.01 -2.60
CA VAL A 34 -8.97 -6.49 -1.22
C VAL A 34 -9.01 -8.02 -1.15
N ARG A 35 -9.69 -8.68 -2.08
CA ARG A 35 -9.73 -10.16 -2.17
C ARG A 35 -8.46 -10.77 -2.75
N GLN A 36 -7.53 -9.95 -3.22
CA GLN A 36 -6.33 -10.38 -3.93
C GLN A 36 -6.63 -11.36 -5.07
N SER A 37 -7.73 -11.10 -5.75
CA SER A 37 -8.25 -11.93 -6.83
C SER A 37 -8.81 -11.01 -7.88
N ALA A 38 -8.31 -11.14 -9.11
CA ALA A 38 -8.82 -10.41 -10.27
C ALA A 38 -10.18 -10.98 -10.71
N CYS A 39 -11.18 -10.85 -9.83
CA CYS A 39 -12.52 -11.40 -10.01
C CYS A 39 -13.27 -10.71 -11.16
N LEU A 40 -12.92 -9.45 -11.46
CA LEU A 40 -13.49 -8.67 -12.55
C LEU A 40 -12.43 -8.42 -13.61
N ASN A 41 -12.50 -9.18 -14.71
CA ASN A 41 -11.76 -8.88 -15.94
C ASN A 41 -12.54 -7.83 -16.74
N ILE A 42 -12.51 -6.59 -16.24
CA ILE A 42 -12.86 -5.43 -17.04
C ILE A 42 -11.57 -4.95 -17.70
N ASP A 43 -11.04 -5.74 -18.62
CA ASP A 43 -9.84 -5.38 -19.38
C ASP A 43 -10.19 -4.51 -20.61
N ASP A 44 -11.48 -4.43 -20.96
CA ASP A 44 -11.98 -3.65 -22.08
C ASP A 44 -12.83 -2.46 -21.60
N ASP A 45 -12.16 -1.34 -21.31
CA ASP A 45 -12.79 -0.07 -20.96
C ASP A 45 -13.55 0.57 -22.16
N SER A 46 -13.46 0.01 -23.38
CA SER A 46 -14.10 0.59 -24.59
C SER A 46 -15.62 0.64 -24.50
N GLN A 47 -16.22 -0.18 -23.63
CA GLN A 47 -17.66 -0.24 -23.43
C GLN A 47 -18.18 0.86 -22.51
N PHE A 48 -17.27 1.59 -21.84
CA PHE A 48 -17.59 2.66 -20.90
C PHE A 48 -17.36 4.01 -21.54
N THR A 49 -18.45 4.69 -21.89
CA THR A 49 -18.38 6.02 -22.53
C THR A 49 -18.67 7.15 -21.56
N THR A 50 -19.00 6.84 -20.31
CA THR A 50 -19.34 7.84 -19.30
C THR A 50 -18.14 8.74 -18.98
N PRO A 51 -18.25 10.07 -19.17
CA PRO A 51 -17.17 10.99 -18.84
C PRO A 51 -16.80 10.94 -17.36
N TYR A 52 -15.54 11.25 -17.03
CA TYR A 52 -15.11 11.40 -15.64
C TYR A 52 -15.90 12.52 -14.93
N PRO A 53 -16.13 12.40 -13.61
CA PRO A 53 -16.81 13.46 -12.88
C PRO A 53 -15.96 14.73 -12.82
N ARG A 54 -16.63 15.88 -12.75
CA ARG A 54 -15.95 17.17 -12.64
C ARG A 54 -15.63 17.48 -11.17
N LEU A 55 -14.48 18.09 -10.97
CA LEU A 55 -14.02 18.64 -9.69
C LEU A 55 -13.17 19.87 -10.02
N GLU A 56 -13.75 21.07 -9.90
CA GLU A 56 -13.15 22.30 -10.46
C GLU A 56 -11.87 22.72 -9.72
N CYS A 57 -11.82 22.49 -8.41
CA CYS A 57 -10.65 22.77 -7.58
C CYS A 57 -9.44 21.87 -7.91
N ASP A 58 -9.68 20.70 -8.51
CA ASP A 58 -8.65 19.75 -8.93
C ASP A 58 -9.16 18.84 -10.07
N PRO A 59 -9.01 19.25 -11.33
CA PRO A 59 -9.51 18.50 -12.48
C PRO A 59 -8.90 17.11 -12.66
N GLU A 60 -7.72 16.84 -12.07
CA GLU A 60 -7.04 15.55 -12.18
C GLU A 60 -7.37 14.56 -11.05
N ALA A 61 -8.04 15.00 -9.97
CA ALA A 61 -8.26 14.17 -8.79
C ALA A 61 -8.91 12.82 -9.11
N TRP A 62 -9.98 12.82 -9.93
CA TRP A 62 -10.68 11.60 -10.36
C TRP A 62 -9.81 10.68 -11.21
N LEU A 63 -9.02 11.24 -12.11
CA LEU A 63 -8.11 10.48 -12.97
C LEU A 63 -7.04 9.77 -12.14
N ILE A 64 -6.34 10.53 -11.28
CA ILE A 64 -5.29 10.00 -10.41
C ILE A 64 -5.85 8.93 -9.46
N PHE A 65 -7.04 9.16 -8.91
CA PHE A 65 -7.70 8.23 -8.00
C PHE A 65 -8.07 6.90 -8.67
N LEU A 66 -8.58 6.94 -9.89
CA LEU A 66 -8.93 5.74 -10.65
C LEU A 66 -7.70 5.04 -11.23
N ASP A 67 -6.68 5.79 -11.68
CA ASP A 67 -5.42 5.22 -12.14
C ASP A 67 -4.71 4.46 -11.01
N ALA A 68 -4.67 5.02 -9.79
CA ALA A 68 -4.12 4.35 -8.61
C ALA A 68 -4.86 3.04 -8.29
N LEU A 69 -6.18 2.97 -8.50
CA LEU A 69 -6.96 1.75 -8.34
C LEU A 69 -6.64 0.71 -9.43
N ARG A 70 -6.60 1.12 -10.69
CA ARG A 70 -6.27 0.25 -11.84
C ARG A 70 -4.87 -0.36 -11.69
N ILE A 71 -3.90 0.44 -11.28
CA ILE A 71 -2.55 -0.01 -10.92
C ILE A 71 -2.60 -1.07 -9.80
N GLY A 72 -3.43 -0.84 -8.77
CA GLY A 72 -3.67 -1.81 -7.70
C GLY A 72 -4.19 -3.15 -8.24
N VAL A 73 -5.18 -3.13 -9.15
CA VAL A 73 -5.72 -4.35 -9.78
C VAL A 73 -4.67 -5.04 -10.66
N ALA A 74 -3.92 -4.29 -11.45
CA ALA A 74 -2.82 -4.82 -12.27
C ALA A 74 -1.76 -5.50 -11.40
N SER A 75 -1.45 -4.95 -10.23
CA SER A 75 -0.51 -5.56 -9.29
C SER A 75 -1.01 -6.88 -8.68
N VAL A 76 -2.32 -7.03 -8.48
CA VAL A 76 -2.90 -8.32 -8.04
C VAL A 76 -2.74 -9.37 -9.12
N LYS A 77 -3.08 -9.03 -10.38
CA LYS A 77 -2.87 -9.91 -11.54
C LYS A 77 -1.39 -10.32 -11.68
N PHE A 78 -0.49 -9.35 -11.52
CA PHE A 78 0.96 -9.59 -11.52
C PHE A 78 1.38 -10.56 -10.42
N THR A 79 0.95 -10.36 -9.16
CA THR A 79 1.33 -11.24 -8.05
C THR A 79 0.84 -12.68 -8.26
N SER A 80 -0.36 -12.88 -8.82
CA SER A 80 -0.84 -14.21 -9.19
C SER A 80 0.06 -14.88 -10.24
N SER A 81 0.39 -14.16 -11.32
CA SER A 81 1.28 -14.68 -12.37
C SER A 81 2.71 -14.93 -11.88
N TYR A 82 3.24 -14.06 -11.01
CA TYR A 82 4.55 -14.20 -10.37
C TYR A 82 4.63 -15.51 -9.57
N ASN A 83 3.61 -15.79 -8.76
CA ASN A 83 3.53 -17.02 -7.97
C ASN A 83 3.49 -18.29 -8.83
N GLU A 84 2.73 -18.29 -9.93
CA GLU A 84 2.67 -19.42 -10.85
C GLU A 84 4.03 -19.69 -11.50
N GLN A 85 4.72 -18.63 -11.95
CA GLN A 85 6.03 -18.77 -12.57
C GLN A 85 7.12 -19.22 -11.60
N LEU A 86 7.12 -18.67 -10.38
CA LEU A 86 8.04 -19.05 -9.31
C LEU A 86 7.97 -20.56 -9.01
N ASN A 87 6.77 -21.14 -9.03
CA ASN A 87 6.56 -22.58 -8.79
C ASN A 87 6.91 -23.45 -10.00
N SER A 88 6.88 -22.90 -11.21
CA SER A 88 7.12 -23.62 -12.46
C SER A 88 8.60 -23.67 -12.89
N HIS A 89 9.50 -22.98 -12.19
CA HIS A 89 10.92 -22.83 -12.54
C HIS A 89 11.16 -22.39 -14.00
N THR A 90 10.25 -21.59 -14.55
CA THR A 90 10.33 -21.05 -15.91
C THR A 90 11.18 -19.78 -15.98
N ASP A 91 11.44 -19.28 -17.19
CA ASP A 91 12.15 -18.03 -17.43
C ASP A 91 11.40 -16.83 -16.80
N MET A 92 12.04 -16.15 -15.83
CA MET A 92 11.49 -14.99 -15.11
C MET A 92 11.69 -13.65 -15.85
N SER A 93 12.33 -13.64 -17.03
CA SER A 93 12.65 -12.43 -17.78
C SER A 93 11.40 -11.58 -18.09
N ALA A 94 10.32 -12.21 -18.54
CA ALA A 94 9.06 -11.55 -18.87
C ALA A 94 8.39 -10.94 -17.62
N VAL A 95 8.39 -11.67 -16.50
CA VAL A 95 7.85 -11.19 -15.22
C VAL A 95 8.70 -10.06 -14.64
N ASN A 96 10.02 -10.12 -14.77
CA ASN A 96 10.92 -9.04 -14.35
C ASN A 96 10.66 -7.76 -15.15
N GLU A 97 10.46 -7.84 -16.47
CA GLU A 97 10.10 -6.68 -17.28
C GLU A 97 8.70 -6.15 -16.94
N GLN A 98 7.73 -7.04 -16.68
CA GLN A 98 6.39 -6.64 -16.23
C GLN A 98 6.45 -5.90 -14.88
N MET A 99 7.28 -6.35 -13.94
CA MET A 99 7.49 -5.69 -12.66
C MET A 99 8.04 -4.27 -12.84
N LYS A 100 9.06 -4.10 -13.71
CA LYS A 100 9.64 -2.77 -14.02
C LYS A 100 8.63 -1.83 -14.68
N LEU A 101 7.83 -2.35 -15.61
CA LEU A 101 6.79 -1.57 -16.28
C LEU A 101 5.73 -1.08 -15.28
N LEU A 102 5.32 -1.95 -14.37
CA LEU A 102 4.33 -1.62 -13.36
C LEU A 102 4.87 -0.63 -12.32
N ASP A 103 6.11 -0.80 -11.82
CA ASP A 103 6.72 0.17 -10.90
C ASP A 103 6.92 1.54 -11.57
N ARG A 104 7.29 1.58 -12.86
CA ARG A 104 7.35 2.84 -13.62
C ARG A 104 5.99 3.51 -13.72
N TRP A 105 4.92 2.76 -13.99
CA TRP A 105 3.56 3.29 -14.04
C TRP A 105 3.12 3.84 -12.68
N VAL A 106 3.44 3.13 -11.59
CA VAL A 106 3.22 3.61 -10.22
C VAL A 106 3.90 4.96 -9.99
N LEU A 107 5.18 5.09 -10.33
CA LEU A 107 5.96 6.33 -10.14
C LEU A 107 5.40 7.50 -10.95
N GLN A 108 4.96 7.26 -12.19
CA GLN A 108 4.33 8.28 -13.04
C GLN A 108 3.07 8.87 -12.39
N VAL A 109 2.16 8.00 -11.92
CA VAL A 109 0.92 8.44 -11.27
C VAL A 109 1.20 9.03 -9.88
N TYR A 110 2.20 8.51 -9.17
CA TYR A 110 2.62 9.04 -7.88
C TYR A 110 3.10 10.49 -7.98
N ASN A 111 3.95 10.78 -8.96
CA ASN A 111 4.46 12.14 -9.20
C ASN A 111 3.32 13.11 -9.55
N ARG A 112 2.35 12.67 -10.36
CA ARG A 112 1.12 13.45 -10.63
C ARG A 112 0.31 13.68 -9.36
N ALA A 113 0.21 12.69 -8.47
CA ALA A 113 -0.48 12.83 -7.20
C ALA A 113 0.23 13.80 -6.25
N GLU A 114 1.56 13.90 -6.30
CA GLU A 114 2.37 14.84 -5.51
C GLU A 114 2.34 16.28 -6.04
N SER A 115 2.29 16.48 -7.35
CA SER A 115 2.38 17.79 -8.01
C SER A 115 1.15 18.71 -7.84
N TYR A 116 0.37 18.53 -6.77
CA TYR A 116 -0.83 19.33 -6.52
C TYR A 116 -0.47 20.79 -6.22
N ILE A 117 -0.91 21.68 -7.11
CA ILE A 117 -0.90 23.12 -6.88
C ILE A 117 -2.36 23.51 -6.67
N PRO A 118 -2.76 23.96 -5.47
CA PRO A 118 -4.08 24.52 -5.26
C PRO A 118 -4.27 25.68 -6.25
N VAL A 119 -5.35 25.68 -7.03
CA VAL A 119 -5.69 26.81 -7.89
C VAL A 119 -5.94 28.02 -6.98
N SER A 120 -4.96 28.90 -6.85
CA SER A 120 -5.13 30.20 -6.21
C SER A 120 -5.85 31.12 -7.18
N GLY A 121 -7.15 31.33 -6.98
CA GLY A 121 -7.89 32.35 -7.72
C GLY A 121 -9.39 32.25 -7.58
N ALA A 122 -9.95 33.09 -6.70
CA ALA A 122 -11.26 33.75 -6.88
C ALA A 122 -12.44 32.90 -7.38
N VAL A 123 -12.77 31.80 -6.70
CA VAL A 123 -14.06 31.12 -6.92
C VAL A 123 -14.87 31.24 -5.64
N GLU A 124 -15.78 32.22 -5.60
CA GLU A 124 -16.83 32.38 -4.57
C GLU A 124 -17.81 31.18 -4.49
N LEU A 125 -17.54 30.12 -5.26
CA LEU A 125 -18.38 28.93 -5.42
C LEU A 125 -17.73 27.61 -4.97
N ASP A 126 -16.48 27.56 -4.49
CA ASP A 126 -15.91 26.29 -3.97
C ASP A 126 -16.65 25.90 -2.69
N PRO A 127 -17.52 24.88 -2.72
CA PRO A 127 -18.10 24.39 -1.50
C PRO A 127 -16.95 23.70 -0.75
N SER A 128 -16.68 24.09 0.50
CA SER A 128 -15.52 23.62 1.28
C SER A 128 -15.30 22.08 1.26
N TYR A 129 -16.34 21.31 0.95
CA TYR A 129 -16.30 19.87 0.79
C TYR A 129 -15.63 19.37 -0.52
N GLU A 130 -15.66 20.10 -1.65
CA GLU A 130 -15.05 19.65 -2.91
C GLU A 130 -13.53 19.69 -2.86
N SER A 131 -12.95 20.80 -2.40
CA SER A 131 -11.50 20.91 -2.15
C SER A 131 -10.99 19.86 -1.14
N THR A 132 -11.75 19.65 -0.06
CA THR A 132 -11.44 18.57 0.91
C THR A 132 -11.50 17.19 0.24
N THR A 133 -12.49 16.95 -0.62
CA THR A 133 -12.62 15.69 -1.37
C THR A 133 -11.43 15.48 -2.32
N ALA A 134 -11.04 16.50 -3.08
CA ALA A 134 -9.85 16.46 -3.94
C ALA A 134 -8.60 16.06 -3.16
N GLN A 135 -8.39 16.70 -2.01
CA GLN A 135 -7.27 16.42 -1.13
C GLN A 135 -7.29 14.96 -0.64
N VAL A 136 -8.45 14.46 -0.18
CA VAL A 136 -8.61 13.06 0.24
C VAL A 136 -8.29 12.11 -0.92
N MET A 137 -8.82 12.37 -2.12
CA MET A 137 -8.58 11.53 -3.30
C MET A 137 -7.09 11.42 -3.64
N ARG A 138 -6.35 12.54 -3.64
CA ARG A 138 -4.90 12.51 -3.86
C ARG A 138 -4.16 11.74 -2.77
N ARG A 139 -4.52 11.92 -1.50
CA ARG A 139 -3.89 11.17 -0.38
C ARG A 139 -4.17 9.67 -0.47
N LEU A 140 -5.41 9.27 -0.73
CA LEU A 140 -5.79 7.87 -0.91
C LEU A 140 -5.09 7.23 -2.12
N SER A 141 -4.84 8.01 -3.16
CA SER A 141 -4.06 7.58 -4.33
C SER A 141 -2.62 7.30 -3.94
N ARG A 142 -1.97 8.20 -3.19
CA ARG A 142 -0.60 7.98 -2.68
C ARG A 142 -0.50 6.74 -1.81
N ILE A 143 -1.45 6.55 -0.87
CA ILE A 143 -1.51 5.34 -0.02
C ILE A 143 -1.61 4.07 -0.87
N ARG A 144 -2.48 4.05 -1.89
CA ARG A 144 -2.65 2.89 -2.80
C ARG A 144 -1.43 2.60 -3.63
N LEU A 145 -0.81 3.64 -4.18
CA LEU A 145 0.41 3.52 -4.98
C LEU A 145 1.55 2.97 -4.12
N SER A 146 1.74 3.50 -2.91
CA SER A 146 2.72 2.97 -1.95
C SER A 146 2.44 1.52 -1.55
N SER A 147 1.19 1.14 -1.29
CA SER A 147 0.82 -0.27 -1.03
C SER A 147 1.10 -1.15 -2.23
N THR A 148 0.90 -0.65 -3.45
CA THR A 148 1.23 -1.37 -4.68
C THR A 148 2.74 -1.59 -4.79
N ARG A 149 3.57 -0.59 -4.50
CA ARG A 149 5.04 -0.79 -4.46
C ARG A 149 5.44 -1.83 -3.41
N ILE A 150 4.87 -1.77 -2.21
CA ILE A 150 5.08 -2.81 -1.20
C ILE A 150 4.74 -4.20 -1.77
N ARG A 151 3.58 -4.36 -2.43
CA ARG A 151 3.16 -5.64 -3.01
C ARG A 151 4.14 -6.16 -4.07
N LEU A 152 4.70 -5.30 -4.90
CA LEU A 152 5.69 -5.67 -5.92
C LEU A 152 7.03 -6.08 -5.32
N HIS A 153 7.52 -5.31 -4.34
CA HIS A 153 8.89 -5.43 -3.84
C HIS A 153 9.05 -6.33 -2.60
N ARG A 154 7.98 -6.58 -1.84
CA ARG A 154 8.06 -7.26 -0.53
C ARG A 154 8.71 -8.64 -0.58
N PHE A 155 8.47 -9.40 -1.65
CA PHE A 155 9.10 -10.72 -1.80
C PHE A 155 10.61 -10.58 -1.96
N GLN A 156 11.04 -9.77 -2.92
CA GLN A 156 12.46 -9.50 -3.14
C GLN A 156 13.15 -8.84 -1.94
N ALA A 157 12.42 -8.06 -1.13
CA ALA A 157 12.94 -7.33 0.01
C ALA A 157 13.10 -8.15 1.30
N PHE A 158 12.28 -9.19 1.49
CA PHE A 158 12.14 -9.90 2.77
C PHE A 158 12.02 -11.43 2.64
N SER A 159 12.33 -12.01 1.48
CA SER A 159 12.26 -13.46 1.24
C SER A 159 13.12 -14.30 2.20
N ASP A 160 14.14 -13.70 2.79
CA ASP A 160 15.10 -14.31 3.70
C ASP A 160 14.71 -14.16 5.19
N THR A 161 13.62 -13.45 5.49
CA THR A 161 13.24 -13.16 6.87
C THR A 161 12.13 -14.11 7.34
N PRO A 162 12.27 -14.77 8.52
CA PRO A 162 11.42 -15.89 8.93
C PRO A 162 9.93 -15.57 9.11
N LEU A 163 9.56 -14.32 9.39
CA LEU A 163 8.16 -13.90 9.48
C LEU A 163 7.45 -13.89 8.11
N PHE A 164 8.19 -13.95 7.00
CA PHE A 164 7.65 -14.05 5.64
C PHE A 164 7.39 -15.52 5.21
N SER A 165 8.00 -16.49 5.89
CA SER A 165 7.78 -17.92 5.65
C SER A 165 6.54 -18.50 6.34
N GLU A 166 5.98 -17.82 7.34
CA GLU A 166 4.79 -18.28 8.04
C GLU A 166 3.54 -17.54 7.55
N ASN A 167 2.77 -18.12 6.61
CA ASN A 167 1.34 -17.91 6.26
C ASN A 167 0.70 -16.49 6.19
N HIS A 168 1.41 -15.40 6.47
CA HIS A 168 0.87 -14.04 6.58
C HIS A 168 0.96 -13.24 5.27
N CYS A 169 1.56 -13.85 4.23
CA CYS A 169 1.66 -13.27 2.91
C CYS A 169 0.99 -14.18 1.89
N ASP A 170 0.30 -13.59 0.92
CA ASP A 170 -0.40 -14.25 -0.20
C ASP A 170 0.53 -15.00 -1.17
N LEU A 171 1.80 -15.12 -0.78
CA LEU A 171 2.83 -15.93 -1.41
C LEU A 171 2.94 -17.18 -0.53
N LYS A 172 2.32 -18.28 -0.94
CA LYS A 172 2.51 -19.57 -0.28
C LYS A 172 3.94 -20.03 -0.54
N THR A 173 4.84 -19.78 0.40
CA THR A 173 6.15 -20.43 0.40
C THR A 173 5.91 -21.93 0.65
N THR A 174 6.24 -22.78 -0.31
CA THR A 174 6.25 -24.23 -0.08
C THR A 174 7.28 -24.52 1.02
N ASN A 175 6.80 -24.92 2.20
CA ASN A 175 7.62 -25.38 3.32
C ASN A 175 8.54 -26.53 2.87
N SER A 176 9.77 -26.21 2.51
CA SER A 176 10.86 -27.18 2.30
C SER A 176 11.94 -27.08 3.38
N PHE A 177 11.58 -26.61 4.59
CA PHE A 177 12.51 -26.49 5.72
C PHE A 177 12.12 -27.29 6.97
N ASN A 178 11.28 -28.32 6.82
CA ASN A 178 11.13 -29.34 7.86
C ASN A 178 11.87 -30.62 7.46
N ASN A 179 13.18 -30.58 7.61
CA ASN A 179 13.97 -31.76 7.96
C ASN A 179 15.19 -31.31 8.76
N SER A 180 15.02 -31.23 10.08
CA SER A 180 16.13 -31.17 11.02
C SER A 180 16.78 -32.55 11.09
N ALA A 181 17.96 -32.73 10.51
CA ALA A 181 19.13 -33.40 11.10
C ALA A 181 20.22 -33.71 10.05
N ASN A 182 21.46 -33.37 10.44
CA ASN A 182 22.74 -33.94 9.99
C ASN A 182 23.38 -33.48 8.66
N ILE A 183 24.47 -32.73 8.84
CA ILE A 183 25.78 -32.80 8.16
C ILE A 183 25.78 -33.54 6.80
N SER A 184 25.91 -32.77 5.73
CA SER A 184 26.96 -32.95 4.71
C SER A 184 26.89 -31.80 3.70
N SER A 185 28.04 -31.17 3.48
CA SER A 185 28.33 -30.39 2.28
C SER A 185 28.05 -31.24 1.05
N ASP A 186 27.02 -30.89 0.28
CA ASP A 186 26.82 -31.15 -1.16
C ASP A 186 25.32 -31.23 -1.47
N THR A 187 24.70 -30.06 -1.61
CA THR A 187 23.47 -29.96 -2.41
C THR A 187 23.76 -29.06 -3.59
N ASN A 188 23.97 -29.72 -4.73
CA ASN A 188 23.94 -29.14 -6.06
C ASN A 188 22.57 -28.46 -6.29
N ILE A 189 22.42 -27.23 -5.79
CA ILE A 189 21.43 -26.29 -6.29
C ILE A 189 21.91 -25.94 -7.69
N THR A 190 21.25 -26.53 -8.67
CA THR A 190 21.51 -26.40 -10.11
C THR A 190 21.82 -24.94 -10.52
N PRO A 191 22.77 -24.72 -11.44
CA PRO A 191 23.28 -23.40 -11.84
C PRO A 191 22.28 -22.53 -12.65
N TYR A 192 21.01 -22.92 -12.73
CA TYR A 192 19.97 -22.21 -13.50
C TYR A 192 19.51 -20.91 -12.82
N ASN A 193 19.55 -20.84 -11.49
CA ASN A 193 19.14 -19.66 -10.71
C ASN A 193 20.17 -18.51 -10.72
N MET A 194 21.42 -18.74 -11.14
CA MET A 194 22.45 -17.69 -11.17
C MET A 194 22.46 -16.84 -12.45
N LEU A 195 21.71 -17.22 -13.50
CA LEU A 195 21.79 -16.57 -14.81
C LEU A 195 20.73 -15.47 -15.05
N GLN A 196 19.76 -15.29 -14.15
CA GLN A 196 18.76 -14.24 -14.28
C GLN A 196 18.92 -13.22 -13.17
N SER A 197 19.44 -12.05 -13.53
CA SER A 197 19.44 -10.90 -12.63
C SER A 197 17.99 -10.54 -12.30
N PRO A 198 17.61 -10.43 -11.01
CA PRO A 198 16.28 -9.97 -10.65
C PRO A 198 16.05 -8.55 -11.17
N ALA A 199 14.78 -8.17 -11.35
CA ALA A 199 14.40 -6.83 -11.81
C ALA A 199 14.96 -5.72 -10.91
N PHE A 200 15.04 -5.99 -9.61
CA PHE A 200 15.54 -5.11 -8.56
C PHE A 200 16.41 -5.91 -7.61
N THR A 201 17.42 -5.26 -7.02
CA THR A 201 18.23 -5.89 -5.97
C THR A 201 17.43 -6.01 -4.66
N TYR A 202 17.94 -6.83 -3.75
CA TYR A 202 17.40 -6.99 -2.40
C TYR A 202 17.35 -5.64 -1.66
N ASP A 203 18.47 -4.93 -1.60
CA ASP A 203 18.58 -3.64 -0.90
C ASP A 203 17.66 -2.57 -1.51
N GLN A 204 17.64 -2.45 -2.86
CA GLN A 204 16.72 -1.53 -3.53
C GLN A 204 15.25 -1.83 -3.20
N SER A 205 14.88 -3.11 -3.17
CA SER A 205 13.50 -3.50 -2.85
C SER A 205 13.15 -3.22 -1.39
N THR A 206 14.10 -3.44 -0.47
CA THR A 206 13.95 -3.05 0.94
C THR A 206 13.72 -1.55 1.09
N ASP A 207 14.56 -0.71 0.47
CA ASP A 207 14.43 0.75 0.53
C ASP A 207 13.08 1.23 -0.02
N ILE A 208 12.66 0.67 -1.16
CA ILE A 208 11.36 0.97 -1.77
C ILE A 208 10.21 0.60 -0.84
N CYS A 209 10.25 -0.59 -0.23
CA CYS A 209 9.24 -1.05 0.72
C CYS A 209 9.16 -0.14 1.94
N VAL A 210 10.29 0.15 2.59
CA VAL A 210 10.35 0.98 3.81
C VAL A 210 9.88 2.40 3.51
N ALA A 211 10.39 3.03 2.44
CA ALA A 211 9.96 4.37 2.04
C ALA A 211 8.45 4.43 1.73
N SER A 212 7.91 3.37 1.11
CA SER A 212 6.48 3.25 0.82
C SER A 212 5.65 3.08 2.10
N ALA A 213 6.11 2.28 3.07
CA ALA A 213 5.45 2.08 4.35
C ALA A 213 5.39 3.36 5.18
N LEU A 214 6.50 4.10 5.27
CA LEU A 214 6.56 5.40 5.93
C LEU A 214 5.69 6.45 5.23
N THR A 215 5.61 6.40 3.90
CA THR A 215 4.68 7.24 3.14
C THR A 215 3.23 6.95 3.53
N ILE A 216 2.84 5.68 3.65
CA ILE A 216 1.49 5.29 4.10
C ILE A 216 1.21 5.86 5.50
N ALA A 217 2.12 5.67 6.46
CA ALA A 217 2.00 6.21 7.82
C ALA A 217 1.71 7.72 7.81
N ARG A 218 2.56 8.49 7.10
CA ARG A 218 2.44 9.95 6.97
C ARG A 218 1.13 10.38 6.30
N GLN A 219 0.68 9.67 5.26
CA GLN A 219 -0.54 10.05 4.54
C GLN A 219 -1.81 9.75 5.35
N LEU A 220 -1.85 8.64 6.10
CA LEU A 220 -2.96 8.32 7.02
C LEU A 220 -3.13 9.43 8.07
N GLN A 221 -2.02 9.88 8.66
CA GLN A 221 -2.01 11.00 9.61
C GLN A 221 -2.34 12.36 9.03
N ARG A 222 -2.40 12.50 7.71
CA ARG A 222 -2.73 13.77 7.04
C ARG A 222 -4.12 13.76 6.39
N LEU A 223 -4.87 12.67 6.51
CA LEU A 223 -6.26 12.64 6.09
C LEU A 223 -7.09 13.65 6.92
N PRO A 224 -7.89 14.51 6.27
CA PRO A 224 -8.64 15.54 6.96
C PRO A 224 -9.70 14.94 7.90
N PHE A 225 -10.00 15.68 8.97
CA PHE A 225 -11.15 15.42 9.81
C PHE A 225 -12.41 15.95 9.10
N PRO A 226 -13.51 15.18 9.06
CA PRO A 226 -14.79 15.67 8.58
C PRO A 226 -15.23 16.85 9.45
N SER A 227 -15.56 17.98 8.84
CA SER A 227 -16.16 19.11 9.55
C SER A 227 -17.58 18.73 9.99
N THR A 228 -17.77 18.33 11.24
CA THR A 228 -19.11 18.11 11.81
C THR A 228 -19.60 19.40 12.46
N SER A 229 -20.86 19.77 12.20
CA SER A 229 -21.49 20.98 12.75
C SER A 229 -21.79 20.90 14.26
N ILE A 230 -21.46 19.79 14.94
CA ILE A 230 -21.96 19.47 16.30
C ILE A 230 -20.82 19.11 17.28
N GLY A 231 -19.57 19.53 17.06
CA GLY A 231 -18.50 19.38 18.07
C GLY A 231 -18.15 17.94 18.51
N VAL A 232 -18.77 16.93 17.90
CA VAL A 232 -18.43 15.52 18.08
C VAL A 232 -17.18 15.26 17.23
N ALA A 233 -16.10 14.84 17.89
CA ALA A 233 -14.87 14.42 17.22
C ALA A 233 -15.18 13.29 16.23
N SER A 234 -15.27 13.63 14.94
CA SER A 234 -15.52 12.68 13.88
C SER A 234 -14.21 11.98 13.51
N PRO A 235 -14.21 10.66 13.25
CA PRO A 235 -13.03 9.98 12.72
C PRO A 235 -12.58 10.67 11.41
N ARG A 236 -11.29 10.66 11.11
CA ARG A 236 -10.78 11.07 9.80
C ARG A 236 -11.52 10.33 8.69
N ALA A 237 -11.60 10.93 7.50
CA ALA A 237 -12.24 10.30 6.34
C ALA A 237 -11.71 8.86 6.16
N MET A 238 -12.63 7.88 6.28
CA MET A 238 -12.26 6.47 6.35
C MET A 238 -11.53 6.05 5.07
N PRO A 239 -10.28 5.59 5.16
CA PRO A 239 -9.61 5.06 3.99
C PRO A 239 -10.26 3.73 3.61
N THR A 240 -10.69 3.60 2.36
CA THR A 240 -11.00 2.31 1.72
C THR A 240 -9.74 1.42 1.53
N CYS A 241 -8.69 1.68 2.32
CA CYS A 241 -7.37 1.09 2.25
C CYS A 241 -6.76 0.88 3.65
N THR A 242 -7.58 0.56 4.65
CA THR A 242 -7.10 0.14 5.98
C THR A 242 -6.13 -1.06 5.91
N CYS A 243 -6.32 -1.97 4.96
CA CYS A 243 -5.36 -3.04 4.69
C CYS A 243 -3.95 -2.53 4.33
N CYS A 244 -3.82 -1.32 3.78
CA CYS A 244 -2.51 -0.72 3.51
C CYS A 244 -1.77 -0.35 4.80
N ALA A 245 -2.50 -0.04 5.88
CA ALA A 245 -1.91 0.20 7.19
C ALA A 245 -1.28 -1.09 7.74
N MET A 246 -2.00 -2.22 7.70
CA MET A 246 -1.46 -3.54 8.06
C MET A 246 -0.22 -3.90 7.25
N GLN A 247 -0.26 -3.72 5.93
CA GLN A 247 0.87 -4.00 5.05
C GLN A 247 2.08 -3.11 5.35
N ALA A 248 1.86 -1.83 5.64
CA ALA A 248 2.93 -0.91 6.03
C ALA A 248 3.53 -1.30 7.38
N SER A 249 2.70 -1.60 8.39
CA SER A 249 3.17 -2.04 9.71
C SER A 249 4.03 -3.29 9.61
N TYR A 250 3.58 -4.27 8.81
CA TYR A 250 4.36 -5.48 8.56
C TYR A 250 5.73 -5.16 7.98
N VAL A 251 5.82 -4.34 6.93
CA VAL A 251 7.11 -3.92 6.34
C VAL A 251 8.02 -3.24 7.37
N LEU A 252 7.49 -2.35 8.20
CA LEU A 252 8.28 -1.66 9.23
C LEU A 252 8.82 -2.64 10.28
N LEU A 253 8.00 -3.59 10.73
CA LEU A 253 8.41 -4.66 11.64
C LEU A 253 9.43 -5.61 11.01
N MET A 254 9.25 -5.99 9.75
CA MET A 254 10.20 -6.82 9.01
C MET A 254 11.58 -6.16 8.95
N GLN A 255 11.60 -4.88 8.59
CA GLN A 255 12.85 -4.15 8.54
C GLN A 255 13.50 -4.02 9.92
N PHE A 256 12.70 -3.81 10.98
CA PHE A 256 13.20 -3.79 12.35
C PHE A 256 13.86 -5.11 12.73
N TYR A 257 13.20 -6.25 12.51
CA TYR A 257 13.76 -7.56 12.85
C TYR A 257 15.03 -7.88 12.04
N LYS A 258 15.05 -7.49 10.77
CA LYS A 258 16.24 -7.64 9.91
C LYS A 258 17.42 -6.84 10.46
N LEU A 259 17.23 -5.56 10.79
CA LEU A 259 18.27 -4.73 11.41
C LEU A 259 18.74 -5.32 12.75
N HIS A 260 17.81 -5.80 13.57
CA HIS A 260 18.13 -6.41 14.85
C HIS A 260 18.93 -7.71 14.71
N ALA A 261 18.62 -8.54 13.71
CA ALA A 261 19.37 -9.76 13.41
C ALA A 261 20.79 -9.47 12.90
N THR A 262 20.95 -8.47 12.02
CA THR A 262 22.26 -8.06 11.50
C THR A 262 23.15 -7.44 12.59
N HIS A 263 22.55 -6.70 13.53
CA HIS A 263 23.27 -5.95 14.56
C HIS A 263 23.11 -6.52 15.98
N THR A 264 22.77 -7.80 16.14
CA THR A 264 22.54 -8.40 17.47
C THR A 264 23.74 -8.19 18.42
N GLN A 265 24.97 -8.38 17.93
CA GLN A 265 26.19 -8.22 18.73
C GLN A 265 26.50 -6.74 19.09
N PRO A 266 26.44 -5.77 18.15
CA PRO A 266 26.49 -4.34 18.47
C PRO A 266 25.42 -3.85 19.44
N ILE A 267 24.18 -4.32 19.32
CA ILE A 267 23.05 -3.95 20.19
C ILE A 267 23.31 -4.39 21.64
N LEU A 268 23.79 -5.64 21.83
CA LEU A 268 24.18 -6.16 23.14
C LEU A 268 25.37 -5.43 23.76
N SER A 269 26.22 -4.83 22.94
CA SER A 269 27.43 -4.10 23.37
C SER A 269 27.19 -2.60 23.57
N GLY A 270 26.03 -2.07 23.16
CA GLY A 270 25.71 -0.64 23.21
C GLY A 270 26.38 0.22 22.11
N ASP A 271 27.11 -0.39 21.18
CA ASP A 271 27.86 0.27 20.10
C ASP A 271 27.11 0.18 18.76
N LEU A 272 25.84 0.59 18.74
CA LEU A 272 25.06 0.61 17.50
C LEU A 272 25.52 1.80 16.63
N PRO A 273 25.74 1.62 15.32
CA PRO A 273 25.99 2.74 14.43
C PRO A 273 24.85 3.76 14.49
N GLN A 274 25.18 5.05 14.56
CA GLN A 274 24.20 6.14 14.67
C GLN A 274 23.14 6.10 13.55
N ASP A 275 23.52 5.69 12.34
CA ASP A 275 22.59 5.56 11.22
C ASP A 275 21.57 4.44 11.45
N THR A 276 21.97 3.34 12.08
CA THR A 276 21.08 2.23 12.42
C THR A 276 20.13 2.62 13.55
N GLU A 277 20.60 3.35 14.56
CA GLU A 277 19.75 3.89 15.63
C GLU A 277 18.66 4.82 15.05
N ARG A 278 19.06 5.75 14.18
CA ARG A 278 18.13 6.65 13.48
C ARG A 278 17.11 5.88 12.64
N ALA A 279 17.55 4.83 11.93
CA ALA A 279 16.65 4.00 11.14
C ALA A 279 15.63 3.28 12.04
N VAL A 280 16.06 2.68 13.15
CA VAL A 280 15.17 2.03 14.12
C VAL A 280 14.14 3.03 14.68
N ASP A 281 14.58 4.24 15.01
CA ASP A 281 13.67 5.30 15.44
C ASP A 281 12.66 5.68 14.36
N GLU A 282 13.06 5.81 13.10
CA GLU A 282 12.13 6.14 12.02
C GLU A 282 11.06 5.04 11.84
N LEU A 283 11.46 3.75 11.91
CA LEU A 283 10.52 2.62 11.85
C LEU A 283 9.54 2.64 13.01
N ARG A 284 10.03 2.92 14.23
CA ARG A 284 9.22 3.02 15.44
C ARG A 284 8.18 4.14 15.33
N HIS A 285 8.60 5.35 14.97
CA HIS A 285 7.67 6.47 14.80
C HIS A 285 6.65 6.19 13.69
N GLY A 286 7.06 5.55 12.59
CA GLY A 286 6.14 5.12 11.54
C GLY A 286 5.05 4.15 12.03
N LEU A 287 5.39 3.22 12.91
CA LEU A 287 4.41 2.30 13.54
C LEU A 287 3.48 3.03 14.51
N GLU A 288 4.02 3.90 15.37
CA GLU A 288 3.22 4.74 16.28
C GLU A 288 2.23 5.61 15.49
N ASP A 289 2.66 6.16 14.36
CA ASP A 289 1.83 6.98 13.47
C ASP A 289 0.66 6.18 12.87
N ILE A 290 0.91 4.94 12.47
CA ILE A 290 -0.11 4.01 11.98
C ILE A 290 -1.08 3.64 13.11
N ILE A 291 -0.59 3.24 14.28
CA ILE A 291 -1.42 2.89 15.44
C ILE A 291 -2.33 4.06 15.82
N SER A 292 -1.79 5.28 15.90
CA SER A 292 -2.55 6.49 16.18
C SER A 292 -3.67 6.72 15.16
N SER A 293 -3.36 6.57 13.87
CA SER A 293 -4.34 6.70 12.79
C SER A 293 -5.43 5.64 12.88
N MET A 294 -5.06 4.39 13.15
CA MET A 294 -6.00 3.28 13.29
C MET A 294 -6.87 3.41 14.53
N ASN A 295 -6.33 3.91 15.64
CA ASN A 295 -7.11 4.23 16.83
C ASN A 295 -8.15 5.32 16.54
N ASN A 296 -7.80 6.33 15.75
CA ASN A 296 -8.77 7.34 15.31
C ASN A 296 -9.88 6.75 14.44
N PHE A 297 -9.59 5.79 13.55
CA PHE A 297 -10.62 5.14 12.75
C PHE A 297 -11.50 4.19 13.59
N ALA A 298 -10.92 3.50 14.57
CA ALA A 298 -11.62 2.56 15.44
C ALA A 298 -12.70 3.22 16.32
N THR A 299 -12.66 4.55 16.52
CA THR A 299 -13.71 5.27 17.26
C THR A 299 -15.09 5.20 16.60
N ALA A 300 -15.14 5.00 15.27
CA ALA A 300 -16.38 4.88 14.52
C ALA A 300 -16.56 3.54 13.81
N PHE A 301 -15.47 2.79 13.62
CA PHE A 301 -15.49 1.51 12.91
C PHE A 301 -14.89 0.41 13.80
N GLU A 302 -15.75 -0.24 14.58
CA GLU A 302 -15.35 -1.30 15.53
C GLU A 302 -14.53 -2.42 14.87
N ALA A 303 -14.84 -2.79 13.63
CA ALA A 303 -14.09 -3.80 12.87
C ALA A 303 -12.60 -3.45 12.66
N ILE A 304 -12.20 -2.20 12.80
CA ILE A 304 -10.79 -1.77 12.72
C ILE A 304 -10.05 -2.00 14.03
N ALA A 305 -10.75 -2.09 15.17
CA ALA A 305 -10.14 -2.29 16.47
C ALA A 305 -9.28 -3.57 16.50
N GLY A 306 -9.79 -4.68 15.93
CA GLY A 306 -9.03 -5.93 15.85
C GLY A 306 -7.71 -5.79 15.06
N MET A 307 -7.74 -5.11 13.91
CA MET A 307 -6.53 -4.87 13.12
C MET A 307 -5.53 -3.96 13.86
N ARG A 308 -6.02 -2.97 14.62
CA ARG A 308 -5.17 -2.08 15.43
C ARG A 308 -4.48 -2.89 16.53
N ASP A 309 -5.23 -3.73 17.24
CA ASP A 309 -4.74 -4.50 18.38
C ASP A 309 -3.63 -5.47 17.93
N GLU A 310 -3.76 -6.09 16.76
CA GLU A 310 -2.70 -6.92 16.18
C GLU A 310 -1.39 -6.13 15.96
N ILE A 311 -1.48 -4.91 15.41
CA ILE A 311 -0.30 -4.06 15.21
C ILE A 311 0.30 -3.62 16.55
N GLU A 312 -0.54 -3.25 17.52
CA GLU A 312 -0.11 -2.79 18.83
C GLU A 312 0.59 -3.91 19.62
N ILE A 313 0.08 -5.14 19.57
CA ILE A 313 0.73 -6.32 20.14
C ILE A 313 2.10 -6.53 19.50
N ALA A 314 2.18 -6.53 18.17
CA ALA A 314 3.44 -6.71 17.45
C ALA A 314 4.45 -5.58 17.76
N PHE A 315 3.96 -4.35 17.87
CA PHE A 315 4.77 -3.19 18.26
C PHE A 315 5.35 -3.36 19.68
N HIS A 316 4.56 -3.77 20.65
CA HIS A 316 5.05 -3.97 22.02
C HIS A 316 6.05 -5.13 22.14
N ILE A 317 5.89 -6.18 21.33
CA ILE A 317 6.87 -7.27 21.23
C ILE A 317 8.19 -6.75 20.64
N ALA A 318 8.13 -5.94 19.59
CA ALA A 318 9.30 -5.37 18.94
C ALA A 318 10.01 -4.30 19.81
N PHE A 319 9.24 -3.49 20.54
CA PHE A 319 9.74 -2.35 21.33
C PHE A 319 9.32 -2.46 22.82
N PRO A 320 9.85 -3.43 23.58
CA PRO A 320 9.39 -3.75 24.93
C PRO A 320 9.69 -2.66 25.97
N TYR A 321 10.66 -1.78 25.72
CA TYR A 321 11.12 -0.76 26.68
C TYR A 321 10.23 0.50 26.78
N ILE A 322 9.08 0.56 26.09
CA ILE A 322 8.22 1.75 26.06
C ILE A 322 7.08 1.68 27.09
N ALA A 323 6.78 0.51 27.66
CA ALA A 323 5.69 0.35 28.63
C ALA A 323 5.98 0.97 30.02
N THR A 324 7.18 1.51 30.26
CA THR A 324 7.60 2.03 31.58
C THR A 324 7.71 3.54 31.68
N ILE A 325 7.42 4.29 30.60
CA ILE A 325 7.41 5.76 30.66
C ILE A 325 5.96 6.24 30.53
N PRO A 326 5.31 6.66 31.62
CA PRO A 326 4.00 7.29 31.54
C PRO A 326 4.13 8.59 30.74
N ARG A 327 3.30 8.74 29.70
CA ARG A 327 3.10 10.03 29.01
C ARG A 327 2.25 10.97 29.84
#